data_AF-A0A3D3NEU0-F1
#
_entry.id   AF-A0A3D3NEU0-F1
#
_cell.length_a   1.000
_cell.length_b   1.000
_cell.length_c   1.000
_cell.angle_alpha   90.00
_cell.angle_beta   90.00
_cell.angle_gamma   90.00
#
_symmetry.space_group_name_H-M   'P 1'
#
loop_
_entity.id
_entity.type
_entity.pdbx_description
1 polymer ?
#
loop_
_entity_poly.entity_id
_entity_poly.type
_entity_poly.pdbx_seq_one_letter_code
_entity_poly.pdbx_strand_id
1 'polypeptide(L)' 'MAAGLRLDEIVARLGGVLHGDGSVVVSQVGTLQSARAGEIAFLANPKYRSQ' A
#
# COMPACT_ATOMS: atom_id res chain seq x y z
N MET A 1 -13.28 6.99 -14.09
CA MET A 1 -11.94 6.39 -13.98
C MET A 1 -11.38 6.78 -12.63
N ALA A 2 -11.33 5.88 -11.65
CA ALA A 2 -10.70 6.21 -10.37
C ALA A 2 -9.19 6.16 -10.58
N ALA A 3 -8.53 7.32 -10.59
CA ALA A 3 -7.09 7.40 -10.73
C ALA A 3 -6.43 6.89 -9.45
N GLY A 4 -5.58 5.87 -9.55
CA GLY A 4 -4.74 5.42 -8.45
C GLY A 4 -3.60 6.40 -8.17
N LEU A 5 -2.93 6.22 -7.04
CA LEU A 5 -1.72 6.96 -6.66
C LEU A 5 -0.52 6.03 -6.74
N ARG A 6 0.63 6.55 -7.16
CA ARG A 6 1.87 5.78 -7.10
C ARG A 6 2.39 5.69 -5.67
N LEU A 7 3.18 4.66 -5.37
CA LEU A 7 3.77 4.46 -4.05
C LEU A 7 4.68 5.61 -3.62
N ASP A 8 5.46 6.17 -4.56
CA ASP A 8 6.30 7.34 -4.30
C ASP A 8 5.49 8.58 -3.89
N GLU A 9 4.34 8.82 -4.55
CA GLU A 9 3.43 9.91 -4.22
C GLU A 9 2.77 9.73 -2.85
N ILE A 10 2.41 8.49 -2.50
CA ILE A 10 1.83 8.17 -1.19
C ILE A 10 2.85 8.50 -0.08
N VAL A 11 4.10 8.06 -0.23
CA VAL A 11 5.16 8.32 0.75
C VAL A 11 5.53 9.80 0.82
N ALA A 12 5.54 10.52 -0.31
CA ALA A 12 5.78 11.96 -0.32
C ALA A 12 4.71 12.74 0.45
N ARG A 13 3.45 12.26 0.49
CA ARG A 13 2.33 12.92 1.18
C ARG A 13 2.22 12.54 2.66
N LEU A 14 2.47 11.27 2.99
CA LEU A 14 2.25 10.74 4.34
C LEU A 14 3.53 10.60 5.16
N GLY A 15 4.69 10.72 4.52
CA GLY A 15 5.98 10.38 5.10
C GLY A 15 6.21 8.87 5.18
N GLY A 16 7.41 8.50 5.62
CA GLY A 16 7.86 7.11 5.72
C GLY A 16 9.02 6.80 4.79
N VAL A 17 9.38 5.53 4.71
CA VAL A 17 10.46 5.03 3.85
C VAL A 17 9.86 4.05 2.86
N LEU A 18 10.05 4.33 1.57
CA LEU A 18 9.65 3.42 0.51
C LEU A 18 10.74 2.37 0.30
N HIS A 19 10.38 1.10 0.43
CA HIS A 19 11.22 -0.03 0.05
C HIS A 19 10.59 -0.74 -1.15
N GLY A 20 11.23 -0.65 -2.33
CA GLY A 20 10.74 -1.25 -3.57
C GLY A 20 10.55 -0.24 -4.70
N ASP A 21 9.72 -0.59 -5.68
CA ASP A 21 9.44 0.24 -6.86
C ASP A 21 8.34 1.27 -6.58
N GLY A 22 8.71 2.56 -6.62
CA GLY A 22 7.80 3.68 -6.40
C GLY A 22 6.80 3.91 -7.52
N SER A 23 7.02 3.33 -8.71
CA SER A 23 6.14 3.52 -9.86
C SER A 23 4.84 2.72 -9.78
N VAL A 24 4.75 1.76 -8.85
CA VAL A 24 3.57 0.91 -8.64
C VAL A 24 2.35 1.76 -8.27
N VAL A 25 1.26 1.55 -9.00
CA VAL A 25 0.00 2.27 -8.79
C VAL A 25 -0.89 1.50 -7.82
N VAL A 26 -1.37 2.21 -6.81
CA VAL A 26 -2.38 1.76 -5.85
C VAL A 26 -3.71 2.42 -6.17
N SER A 27 -4.72 1.62 -6.46
CA SER A 27 -6.07 2.10 -6.79
C SER A 27 -7.05 2.04 -5.62
N GLN A 28 -6.81 1.19 -4.62
CA GLN A 28 -7.70 0.95 -3.48
C GLN A 28 -6.93 0.51 -2.22
N VAL A 29 -7.62 0.53 -1.08
CA VAL A 29 -7.12 -0.05 0.19
C VAL A 29 -7.77 -1.41 0.38
N GLY A 30 -6.96 -2.43 0.69
CA GLY A 30 -7.41 -3.79 0.96
C GLY A 30 -7.07 -4.22 2.39
N THR A 31 -7.70 -5.30 2.86
CA THR A 31 -7.32 -5.94 4.13
C THR A 31 -6.06 -6.78 3.95
N LEU A 32 -5.29 -7.01 5.02
CA LEU A 32 -4.07 -7.83 4.94
C LEU A 32 -4.33 -9.24 4.38
N GLN A 33 -5.53 -9.79 4.62
CA GLN A 33 -5.91 -11.16 4.23
C GLN A 33 -6.43 -11.26 2.79
N SER A 34 -6.93 -10.17 2.23
CA SER A 34 -7.72 -10.20 0.98
C SER A 34 -7.21 -9.24 -0.09
N ALA A 35 -6.20 -8.42 0.22
CA ALA A 35 -5.69 -7.42 -0.70
C ALA A 35 -5.20 -8.07 -2.00
N ARG A 36 -5.54 -7.43 -3.12
CA ARG A 36 -5.17 -7.87 -4.46
C ARG A 36 -4.08 -6.96 -5.05
N ALA A 37 -3.57 -7.34 -6.22
CA ALA A 37 -2.66 -6.48 -6.97
C ALA A 37 -3.32 -5.10 -7.23
N GLY A 38 -2.58 -4.03 -6.91
CA GLY A 38 -3.09 -2.65 -6.97
C GLY A 38 -3.82 -2.18 -5.70
N GLU A 39 -3.91 -3.01 -4.66
CA GLU A 39 -4.46 -2.63 -3.35
C GLU A 39 -3.34 -2.53 -2.31
N ILE A 40 -3.39 -1.47 -1.49
CA ILE A 40 -2.47 -1.31 -0.36
C ILE A 40 -3.12 -1.87 0.92
N ALA A 41 -2.39 -2.69 1.66
CA ALA A 41 -2.79 -3.18 2.97
C ALA A 41 -1.80 -2.72 4.05
N PHE A 42 -2.27 -2.67 5.30
CA PHE A 42 -1.48 -2.24 6.43
C PHE A 42 -1.44 -3.30 7.51
N LEU A 43 -0.22 -3.57 8.02
CA LEU A 43 -0.01 -4.39 9.19
C LEU A 43 0.18 -3.47 10.42
N ALA A 44 -0.91 -3.13 11.09
CA ALA A 44 -0.86 -2.28 12.29
C ALA A 44 -0.57 -3.08 13.57
N ASN A 45 -1.06 -4.32 13.66
CA ASN A 45 -0.86 -5.17 14.83
C ASN A 45 0.19 -6.25 14.52
N PRO A 46 1.34 -6.28 15.22
CA PRO A 46 2.40 -7.28 15.02
C PRO A 46 1.93 -8.73 15.10
N LYS A 47 0.82 -9.02 15.80
CA LYS A 47 0.21 -10.35 15.88
C LYS A 47 -0.16 -10.92 14.50
N TYR A 48 -0.42 -10.07 13.52
CA TYR A 48 -0.82 -10.49 12.17
C TYR A 48 0.35 -10.63 11.19
N ARG A 49 1.61 -10.63 11.66
CA ARG A 49 2.80 -10.84 10.81
C ARG A 49 2.82 -12.17 10.08
N SER A 50 2.16 -13.20 10.62
CA SER A 50 2.17 -14.55 10.05
C SER A 50 1.00 -14.84 9.12
N GLN A 51 0.17 -13.83 8.82
CA GLN A 51 -0.94 -13.96 7.87
C GLN A 51 -0.47 -13.75 6.44
#